data_AF-A0A8T5EGL0-F1
#
_entry.id   AF-A0A8T5EGL0-F1
#
_cell.length_a   1.000
_cell.length_b   1.000
_cell.length_c   1.000
_cell.angle_alpha   90.00
_cell.angle_beta   90.00
_cell.angle_gamma   90.00
#
_symmetry.space_group_name_H-M   'P 1'
#
loop_
_entity.id
_entity.type
_entity.pdbx_description
1 polymer ?
#
loop_
_entity_poly.entity_id
_entity_poly.type
_entity_poly.pdbx_seq_one_letter_code
_entity_poly.pdbx_strand_id
1 'polypeptide(L)'
;MSSEDDTWMSATVIGIGLIVFGAMIFAISAGLVASGALHSNHQLEEAIHVGGIVAAALAILYGVVGVLVGIVNQSTAGEYEDHGDEGHGDEDHAHHGSWSPVIIAFGVMLFLMGFIKANLSGEFGILAVGVVIVLAGIANWWREDFGNDGVGEPISTGEPFGGLEIRKVGMWVFLMSEIMIFGSFFSSYLRLRMGWLTHWDANCDPYNGVNAHAAGGHETLVHCNSPEMVSQGYMVVASEFIGESFWTLLPGAINTFALILSSFTVVLALKNAGMVDWQASKNKFVRMWMPDQRRAVRNNLAATLFLGSLFLVLKIVEWNHLITGAPNFNLGNPDVALSASVFYVTTGAHGFHVFVGLLFLLFFTFKAQKGGWTPENKQSIEYFGIYWHFVDLAWVAIFPAFYLY
;
A
#
# COMPACT_ATOMS: atom_id res chain seq x y z
N MET A 1 -22.78 32.59 15.94
CA MET A 1 -23.98 32.63 15.08
C MET A 1 -23.51 32.90 13.66
N SER A 2 -23.89 32.00 12.74
CA SER A 2 -23.61 31.91 11.28
C SER A 2 -22.46 30.99 10.79
N SER A 3 -22.49 29.68 11.10
CA SER A 3 -21.77 28.68 10.29
C SER A 3 -22.56 27.39 10.00
N GLU A 4 -23.84 27.31 10.38
CA GLU A 4 -24.65 26.09 10.20
C GLU A 4 -25.42 26.06 8.87
N ASP A 5 -25.44 27.16 8.10
CA ASP A 5 -26.31 27.28 6.92
C ASP A 5 -25.72 26.77 5.59
N ASP A 6 -24.45 26.32 5.53
CA ASP A 6 -23.77 26.04 4.25
C ASP A 6 -23.59 24.56 3.89
N THR A 7 -23.77 23.63 4.83
CA THR A 7 -23.44 22.20 4.61
C THR A 7 -24.49 21.47 3.76
N TRP A 8 -25.76 21.82 3.88
CA TRP A 8 -26.87 21.15 3.19
C TRP A 8 -27.00 21.58 1.72
N MET A 9 -26.72 22.85 1.40
CA MET A 9 -26.60 23.31 0.01
C MET A 9 -25.46 22.58 -0.72
N SER A 10 -24.39 22.21 -0.02
CA SER A 10 -23.26 21.48 -0.62
C SER A 10 -23.65 20.08 -1.10
N ALA A 11 -24.40 19.30 -0.33
CA ALA A 11 -24.77 17.92 -0.69
C ALA A 11 -25.65 17.86 -1.95
N THR A 12 -26.63 18.77 -2.05
CA THR A 12 -27.54 18.85 -3.21
C THR A 12 -26.82 19.36 -4.46
N VAL A 13 -26.01 20.41 -4.34
CA VAL A 13 -25.23 20.97 -5.47
C VAL A 13 -24.22 19.95 -6.00
N ILE A 14 -23.60 19.16 -5.11
CA ILE A 14 -22.62 18.16 -5.52
C ILE A 14 -23.29 16.88 -6.04
N GLY A 15 -24.44 16.50 -5.51
CA GLY A 15 -25.27 15.44 -6.09
C GLY A 15 -25.68 15.76 -7.53
N ILE A 16 -26.07 17.01 -7.81
CA ILE A 16 -26.31 17.51 -9.17
C ILE A 16 -25.03 17.45 -10.02
N GLY A 17 -23.89 17.85 -9.45
CA GLY A 17 -22.58 17.77 -10.11
C GLY A 17 -22.19 16.35 -10.52
N LEU A 18 -22.41 15.35 -9.67
CA LEU A 18 -22.15 13.94 -9.96
C LEU A 18 -23.10 13.37 -11.03
N ILE A 19 -24.36 13.79 -11.05
CA ILE A 19 -25.31 13.42 -12.11
C ILE A 19 -24.85 13.98 -13.45
N VAL A 20 -24.44 15.25 -13.50
CA VAL A 20 -23.92 15.90 -14.72
C VAL A 20 -22.62 15.23 -15.18
N PHE A 21 -21.73 14.90 -14.25
CA PHE A 21 -20.48 14.20 -14.54
C PHE A 21 -20.70 12.78 -15.06
N GLY A 22 -21.62 12.03 -14.45
CA GLY A 22 -22.02 10.70 -14.93
C GLY A 22 -22.64 10.76 -16.33
N ALA A 23 -23.49 11.75 -16.61
CA ALA A 23 -24.05 11.97 -17.94
C ALA A 23 -22.97 12.33 -18.98
N MET A 24 -21.96 13.09 -18.59
CA MET A 24 -20.82 13.42 -19.44
C MET A 24 -19.94 12.20 -19.74
N ILE A 25 -19.66 11.35 -18.74
CA ILE A 25 -18.94 10.07 -18.94
C ILE A 25 -19.69 9.18 -19.93
N PHE A 26 -21.02 9.06 -19.77
CA PHE A 26 -21.86 8.30 -20.68
C PHE A 26 -21.84 8.85 -22.10
N ALA A 27 -21.92 10.18 -22.26
CA ALA A 27 -21.86 10.82 -23.57
C ALA A 27 -20.50 10.62 -24.26
N ILE A 28 -19.40 10.66 -23.51
CA ILE A 28 -18.06 10.43 -24.03
C ILE A 28 -17.84 8.95 -24.37
N SER A 29 -18.28 8.02 -23.54
CA SER A 29 -18.16 6.58 -23.82
C SER A 29 -18.99 6.17 -25.03
N ALA A 30 -20.23 6.66 -25.14
CA ALA A 30 -21.09 6.45 -26.30
C ALA A 30 -20.53 7.12 -27.57
N GLY A 31 -19.97 8.33 -27.44
CA GLY A 31 -19.35 9.08 -28.54
C GLY A 31 -18.09 8.42 -29.09
N LEU A 32 -17.22 7.87 -28.23
CA LEU A 32 -16.03 7.14 -28.66
C LEU A 32 -16.40 5.90 -29.47
N VAL A 33 -17.42 5.16 -29.04
CA VAL A 33 -17.92 3.96 -29.73
C VAL A 33 -18.57 4.33 -31.07
N ALA A 34 -19.38 5.40 -31.11
CA ALA A 34 -20.03 5.85 -32.34
C ALA A 34 -19.06 6.43 -33.39
N SER A 35 -17.92 6.96 -32.97
CA SER A 35 -16.91 7.57 -33.86
C SER A 35 -16.06 6.56 -34.64
N GLY A 36 -16.13 5.27 -34.30
CA GLY A 36 -15.32 4.22 -34.94
C GLY A 36 -13.80 4.36 -34.69
N ALA A 37 -13.38 5.22 -33.77
CA ALA A 37 -11.96 5.52 -33.52
C ALA A 37 -11.15 4.33 -32.95
N LEU A 38 -11.81 3.24 -32.53
CA LEU A 38 -11.22 2.08 -31.84
C LEU A 38 -11.30 0.76 -32.65
N HIS A 39 -11.58 0.84 -33.96
CA HIS A 39 -11.93 -0.27 -34.87
C HIS A 39 -10.92 -1.44 -34.98
N SER A 40 -9.78 -1.42 -34.27
CA SER A 40 -8.77 -2.48 -34.30
C SER A 40 -8.91 -3.51 -33.19
N ASN A 41 -9.76 -3.31 -32.17
CA ASN A 41 -9.91 -4.27 -31.06
C ASN A 41 -11.33 -4.29 -30.46
N HIS A 42 -12.16 -5.22 -30.93
CA HIS A 42 -13.55 -5.41 -30.46
C HIS A 42 -13.66 -5.62 -28.94
N GLN A 43 -12.70 -6.33 -28.33
CA GLN A 43 -12.63 -6.55 -26.88
C GLN A 43 -12.38 -5.25 -26.09
N LEU A 44 -11.61 -4.32 -26.66
CA LEU A 44 -11.30 -3.03 -26.04
C LEU A 44 -12.48 -2.07 -26.15
N GLU A 45 -13.19 -2.09 -27.28
CA GLU A 45 -14.44 -1.35 -27.46
C GLU A 45 -15.49 -1.79 -26.43
N GLU A 46 -15.70 -3.10 -26.26
CA GLU A 46 -16.63 -3.63 -25.26
C GLU A 46 -16.19 -3.26 -23.82
N ALA A 47 -14.91 -3.38 -23.49
CA ALA A 47 -14.41 -3.04 -22.15
C ALA A 47 -14.56 -1.56 -21.80
N ILE A 48 -14.26 -0.65 -22.75
CA ILE A 48 -14.43 0.80 -22.56
C ILE A 48 -15.91 1.16 -22.48
N HIS A 49 -16.75 0.53 -23.29
CA HIS A 49 -18.18 0.77 -23.30
C HIS A 49 -18.81 0.30 -21.98
N VAL A 50 -18.55 -0.95 -21.56
CA VAL A 50 -19.07 -1.51 -20.31
C VAL A 50 -18.52 -0.76 -19.10
N GLY A 51 -17.21 -0.47 -19.07
CA GLY A 51 -16.59 0.32 -18.00
C GLY A 51 -17.14 1.73 -17.91
N GLY A 52 -17.36 2.40 -19.05
CA GLY A 52 -17.97 3.72 -19.13
C GLY A 52 -19.43 3.74 -18.67
N ILE A 53 -20.22 2.73 -19.06
CA ILE A 53 -21.61 2.56 -18.59
C ILE A 53 -21.65 2.35 -17.08
N VAL A 54 -20.80 1.47 -16.54
CA VAL A 54 -20.76 1.19 -15.10
C VAL A 54 -20.33 2.42 -14.31
N ALA A 55 -19.30 3.14 -14.76
CA ALA A 55 -18.85 4.37 -14.13
C ALA A 55 -19.93 5.48 -14.16
N ALA A 56 -20.63 5.63 -15.29
CA ALA A 56 -21.75 6.56 -15.41
C ALA A 56 -22.92 6.17 -14.51
N ALA A 57 -23.28 4.88 -14.47
CA ALA A 57 -24.36 4.37 -13.62
C ALA A 57 -24.07 4.59 -12.13
N LEU A 58 -22.82 4.34 -11.70
CA LEU A 58 -22.39 4.60 -10.33
C LEU A 58 -22.41 6.12 -10.02
N ALA A 59 -21.85 6.96 -10.89
CA ALA A 59 -21.84 8.42 -10.68
C ALA A 59 -23.27 8.99 -10.59
N ILE A 60 -24.20 8.53 -11.43
CA ILE A 60 -25.61 8.92 -11.38
C ILE A 60 -26.27 8.39 -10.11
N LEU A 61 -26.07 7.12 -9.74
CA LEU A 61 -26.63 6.53 -8.53
C LEU A 61 -26.18 7.28 -7.28
N TYR A 62 -24.87 7.54 -7.15
CA TYR A 62 -24.31 8.29 -6.02
C TYR A 62 -24.76 9.76 -6.03
N GLY A 63 -24.87 10.39 -7.20
CA GLY A 63 -25.41 11.73 -7.32
C GLY A 63 -26.88 11.82 -6.89
N VAL A 64 -27.71 10.84 -7.27
CA VAL A 64 -29.11 10.71 -6.83
C VAL A 64 -29.19 10.50 -5.32
N VAL A 65 -28.37 9.61 -4.75
CA VAL A 65 -28.31 9.42 -3.30
C VAL A 65 -27.89 10.72 -2.59
N GLY A 66 -26.90 11.45 -3.12
CA GLY A 66 -26.47 12.73 -2.57
C GLY A 66 -27.57 13.79 -2.59
N VAL A 67 -28.34 13.88 -3.67
CA VAL A 67 -29.53 14.76 -3.75
C VAL A 67 -30.62 14.32 -2.78
N LEU A 68 -30.91 13.02 -2.67
CA LEU A 68 -31.91 12.49 -1.75
C LEU A 68 -31.55 12.75 -0.29
N VAL A 69 -30.29 12.54 0.10
CA VAL A 69 -29.79 12.85 1.44
C VAL A 69 -29.87 14.36 1.70
N GLY A 70 -29.53 15.19 0.71
CA GLY A 70 -29.69 16.64 0.80
C GLY A 70 -31.15 17.06 1.04
N ILE A 71 -32.11 16.46 0.33
CA ILE A 71 -33.55 16.73 0.47
C ILE A 71 -34.09 16.22 1.81
N VAL A 72 -33.73 15.00 2.23
CA VAL A 72 -34.17 14.42 3.51
C VAL A 72 -33.66 15.27 4.66
N ASN A 73 -32.38 15.67 4.66
CA ASN A 73 -31.83 16.54 5.70
C ASN A 73 -32.49 17.93 5.71
N GLN A 74 -32.86 18.47 4.54
CA GLN A 74 -33.61 19.71 4.45
C GLN A 74 -35.04 19.59 5.05
N SER A 75 -35.63 18.39 5.02
CA SER A 75 -36.94 18.11 5.61
C SER A 75 -36.91 17.89 7.13
N THR A 76 -35.78 17.46 7.68
CA THR A 76 -35.60 17.18 9.12
C THR A 76 -35.04 18.38 9.90
N ALA A 77 -34.52 19.41 9.22
CA ALA A 77 -33.94 20.60 9.83
C ALA A 77 -34.96 21.50 10.58
N GLY A 78 -36.26 21.20 10.52
CA GLY A 78 -37.32 21.94 11.22
C GLY A 78 -37.80 21.34 12.54
N GLU A 79 -37.26 20.22 13.00
CA GLU A 79 -37.88 19.42 14.09
C GLU A 79 -37.07 19.33 15.40
N TYR A 80 -35.93 20.02 15.51
CA TYR A 80 -35.11 20.03 16.72
C TYR A 80 -35.04 21.43 17.35
N GLU A 81 -36.17 21.93 17.82
CA GLU A 81 -36.19 22.99 18.85
C GLU A 81 -36.24 22.34 20.25
N ASP A 82 -35.16 22.53 20.98
CA ASP A 82 -35.09 22.84 22.42
C ASP A 82 -35.81 21.89 23.41
N HIS A 83 -35.07 20.87 23.87
CA HIS A 83 -35.24 20.35 25.23
C HIS A 83 -33.88 20.03 25.84
N GLY A 84 -33.44 20.90 26.75
CA GLY A 84 -32.29 20.66 27.60
C GLY A 84 -32.57 19.52 28.60
N ASP A 85 -31.60 18.62 28.73
CA ASP A 85 -31.36 17.86 29.95
C ASP A 85 -29.87 17.53 30.06
N GLU A 86 -29.32 17.85 31.23
CA GLU A 86 -27.94 17.58 31.62
C GLU A 86 -27.75 16.08 31.85
N GLY A 87 -26.83 15.43 31.12
CA GLY A 87 -26.42 14.06 31.44
C GLY A 87 -25.68 13.34 30.31
N HIS A 88 -24.40 13.04 30.56
CA HIS A 88 -23.51 12.18 29.76
C HIS A 88 -23.07 12.77 28.42
N GLY A 89 -21.88 13.37 28.43
CA GLY A 89 -21.13 13.77 27.24
C GLY A 89 -20.56 12.55 26.52
N ASP A 90 -21.41 11.85 25.80
CA ASP A 90 -21.01 11.11 24.61
C ASP A 90 -21.14 12.11 23.46
N GLU A 91 -20.09 12.90 23.25
CA GLU A 91 -19.94 13.66 22.01
C GLU A 91 -19.67 12.64 20.90
N ASP A 92 -20.73 11.98 20.43
CA ASP A 92 -20.74 11.24 19.20
C ASP A 92 -20.26 12.21 18.12
N HIS A 93 -19.00 12.06 17.73
CA HIS A 93 -18.38 12.83 16.67
C HIS A 93 -19.19 12.59 15.39
N ALA A 94 -20.15 13.47 15.11
CA ALA A 94 -20.81 13.55 13.83
C ALA A 94 -19.71 13.81 12.80
N HIS A 95 -19.27 12.74 12.13
CA HIS A 95 -18.24 12.81 11.11
C HIS A 95 -18.65 13.88 10.10
N HIS A 96 -17.92 14.99 10.08
CA HIS A 96 -17.97 15.93 8.97
C HIS A 96 -17.74 15.13 7.69
N GLY A 97 -18.65 15.24 6.71
CA GLY A 97 -18.56 14.47 5.47
C GLY A 97 -17.23 14.75 4.76
N SER A 98 -16.29 13.81 4.81
CA SER A 98 -15.03 13.91 4.06
C SER A 98 -15.24 13.42 2.64
N TRP A 99 -14.80 14.23 1.67
CA TRP A 99 -14.80 13.87 0.24
C TRP A 99 -13.63 12.96 -0.14
N SER A 100 -12.66 12.80 0.77
CA SER A 100 -11.42 12.06 0.51
C SER A 100 -11.66 10.61 0.07
N PRO A 101 -12.58 9.82 0.69
CA PRO A 101 -12.87 8.47 0.25
C PRO A 101 -13.41 8.40 -1.19
N VAL A 102 -14.24 9.36 -1.60
CA VAL A 102 -14.82 9.41 -2.96
C VAL A 102 -13.76 9.74 -3.99
N ILE A 103 -12.91 10.73 -3.70
CA ILE A 103 -11.79 11.11 -4.59
C ILE A 103 -10.83 9.94 -4.78
N ILE A 104 -10.51 9.22 -3.70
CA ILE A 104 -9.63 8.05 -3.76
C ILE A 104 -10.28 6.93 -4.57
N ALA A 105 -11.55 6.60 -4.32
CA ALA A 105 -12.25 5.55 -5.08
C ALA A 105 -12.28 5.86 -6.59
N PHE A 106 -12.58 7.10 -6.96
CA PHE A 106 -12.56 7.55 -8.34
C PHE A 106 -11.15 7.49 -8.94
N GLY A 107 -10.13 7.92 -8.19
CA GLY A 107 -8.73 7.81 -8.59
C GLY A 107 -8.29 6.37 -8.80
N VAL A 108 -8.66 5.44 -7.91
CA VAL A 108 -8.36 4.00 -8.01
C VAL A 108 -9.01 3.40 -9.24
N MET A 109 -10.27 3.75 -9.52
CA MET A 109 -10.95 3.32 -10.75
C MET A 109 -10.17 3.76 -12.01
N LEU A 110 -9.79 5.03 -12.09
CA LEU A 110 -8.99 5.55 -13.21
C LEU A 110 -7.61 4.89 -13.30
N PHE A 111 -6.97 4.64 -12.16
CA PHE A 111 -5.70 3.93 -12.10
C PHE A 111 -5.81 2.51 -12.67
N LEU A 112 -6.81 1.73 -12.24
CA LEU A 112 -7.03 0.36 -12.72
C LEU A 112 -7.40 0.31 -14.21
N MET A 113 -8.27 1.23 -14.66
CA MET A 113 -8.62 1.36 -16.08
C MET A 113 -7.39 1.76 -16.91
N GLY A 114 -6.61 2.72 -16.42
CA GLY A 114 -5.36 3.15 -17.03
C GLY A 114 -4.32 2.03 -17.07
N PHE A 115 -4.26 1.18 -16.05
CA PHE A 115 -3.37 0.02 -16.01
C PHE A 115 -3.70 -0.99 -17.10
N ILE A 116 -4.98 -1.32 -17.29
CA ILE A 116 -5.43 -2.18 -18.39
C ILE A 116 -5.05 -1.54 -19.73
N LYS A 117 -5.34 -0.25 -19.92
CA LYS A 117 -5.04 0.46 -21.18
C LYS A 117 -3.53 0.53 -21.47
N ALA A 118 -2.71 0.80 -20.46
CA ALA A 118 -1.26 0.86 -20.59
C ALA A 118 -0.68 -0.49 -21.04
N ASN A 119 -1.18 -1.60 -20.50
CA ASN A 119 -0.73 -2.94 -20.90
C ASN A 119 -1.20 -3.34 -22.31
N LEU A 120 -2.38 -2.90 -22.75
CA LEU A 120 -2.92 -3.26 -24.08
C LEU A 120 -2.46 -2.35 -25.21
N SER A 121 -2.27 -1.06 -24.95
CA SER A 121 -2.06 -0.03 -25.99
C SER A 121 -0.83 0.85 -25.76
N GLY A 122 -0.10 0.67 -24.65
CA GLY A 122 1.05 1.51 -24.30
C GLY A 122 0.70 2.95 -23.90
N GLU A 123 -0.59 3.26 -23.73
CA GLU A 123 -1.03 4.60 -23.32
C GLU A 123 -1.05 4.76 -21.80
N PHE A 124 -0.19 5.63 -21.28
CA PHE A 124 -0.05 5.87 -19.83
C PHE A 124 -0.87 7.06 -19.31
N GLY A 125 -1.58 7.79 -20.18
CA GLY A 125 -2.25 9.05 -19.80
C GLY A 125 -3.28 8.88 -18.68
N ILE A 126 -4.22 7.94 -18.86
CA ILE A 126 -5.27 7.65 -17.87
C ILE A 126 -4.67 7.10 -16.57
N LEU A 127 -3.64 6.25 -16.67
CA LEU A 127 -2.92 5.71 -15.52
C LEU A 127 -2.29 6.82 -14.68
N ALA A 128 -1.59 7.76 -15.32
CA ALA A 128 -0.94 8.88 -14.63
C ALA A 128 -1.96 9.79 -13.93
N VAL A 129 -3.08 10.09 -14.60
CA VAL A 129 -4.18 10.87 -14.00
C VAL A 129 -4.77 10.16 -12.79
N GLY A 130 -5.01 8.85 -12.88
CA GLY A 130 -5.48 8.04 -11.76
C GLY A 130 -4.54 8.11 -10.56
N VAL A 131 -3.23 7.92 -10.77
CA VAL A 131 -2.21 8.03 -9.70
C VAL A 131 -2.25 9.41 -9.03
N VAL A 132 -2.29 10.49 -9.80
CA VAL A 132 -2.30 11.86 -9.26
C VAL A 132 -3.54 12.09 -8.38
N ILE A 133 -4.72 11.65 -8.84
CA ILE A 133 -5.97 11.82 -8.09
C ILE A 133 -5.94 11.01 -6.79
N VAL A 134 -5.44 9.76 -6.83
CA VAL A 134 -5.28 8.93 -5.62
C VAL A 134 -4.35 9.61 -4.63
N LEU A 135 -3.17 10.07 -5.08
CA LEU A 135 -2.20 10.74 -4.22
C LEU A 135 -2.75 12.04 -3.62
N ALA A 136 -3.50 12.82 -4.41
CA ALA A 136 -4.16 14.04 -3.93
C ALA A 136 -5.24 13.72 -2.89
N GLY A 137 -6.05 12.67 -3.12
CA GLY A 137 -7.06 12.20 -2.18
C GLY A 137 -6.44 11.71 -0.87
N ILE A 138 -5.37 10.92 -0.93
CA ILE A 138 -4.62 10.46 0.25
C ILE A 138 -4.00 11.66 0.99
N ALA A 139 -3.39 12.60 0.28
CA ALA A 139 -2.78 13.77 0.90
C ALA A 139 -3.82 14.69 1.57
N ASN A 140 -5.01 14.83 0.97
CA ASN A 140 -6.11 15.58 1.57
C ASN A 140 -6.65 14.85 2.80
N TRP A 141 -6.87 13.53 2.72
CA TRP A 141 -7.30 12.74 3.87
C TRP A 141 -6.28 12.81 5.00
N TRP A 142 -5.00 12.68 4.68
CA TRP A 142 -3.91 12.82 5.62
C TRP A 142 -3.92 14.21 6.26
N ARG A 143 -4.17 15.28 5.50
CA ARG A 143 -4.27 16.63 6.07
C ARG A 143 -5.45 16.77 7.05
N GLU A 144 -6.59 16.17 6.73
CA GLU A 144 -7.79 16.15 7.59
C GLU A 144 -7.54 15.36 8.88
N ASP A 145 -6.92 14.18 8.75
CA ASP A 145 -6.68 13.25 9.86
C ASP A 145 -5.51 13.67 10.77
N PHE A 146 -4.54 14.44 10.24
CA PHE A 146 -3.42 15.02 10.99
C PHE A 146 -3.77 16.33 11.70
N GLY A 147 -5.06 16.68 11.77
CA GLY A 147 -5.57 17.77 12.60
C GLY A 147 -5.18 17.55 14.05
N ASN A 148 -4.14 18.26 14.48
CA ASN A 148 -3.64 18.29 15.86
C ASN A 148 -4.59 19.13 16.73
N ASP A 149 -5.84 18.69 16.86
CA ASP A 149 -6.88 19.31 17.68
C ASP A 149 -6.60 19.20 19.19
N GLY A 150 -5.64 18.35 19.58
CA GLY A 150 -5.26 18.17 20.99
C GLY A 150 -6.30 17.41 21.79
N VAL A 151 -7.30 16.83 21.11
CA VAL A 151 -8.29 15.93 21.69
C VAL A 151 -7.66 14.54 21.73
N GLY A 152 -7.90 13.79 22.81
CA GLY A 152 -7.37 12.43 22.94
C GLY A 152 -7.96 11.51 21.88
N GLU A 153 -7.17 10.53 21.43
CA GLU A 153 -7.64 9.49 20.50
C GLU A 153 -8.87 8.76 21.06
N PRO A 154 -9.89 8.46 20.23
CA PRO A 154 -11.06 7.75 20.68
C PRO A 154 -10.69 6.33 21.12
N ILE A 155 -11.28 5.94 22.26
CA ILE A 155 -11.03 4.66 22.91
C ILE A 155 -12.10 3.67 22.45
N SER A 156 -11.67 2.45 22.13
CA SER A 156 -12.56 1.35 21.78
C SER A 156 -13.40 0.96 23.00
N THR A 157 -14.71 0.94 22.82
CA THR A 157 -15.71 0.49 23.81
C THR A 157 -16.08 -0.98 23.64
N GLY A 158 -15.67 -1.63 22.55
CA GLY A 158 -16.01 -3.02 22.23
C GLY A 158 -14.99 -4.05 22.76
N GLU A 159 -15.49 -5.11 23.39
CA GLU A 159 -14.71 -6.31 23.75
C GLU A 159 -14.30 -7.11 22.50
N PRO A 160 -13.09 -7.71 22.43
CA PRO A 160 -12.07 -7.84 23.48
C PRO A 160 -11.09 -6.65 23.57
N PHE A 161 -11.32 -5.56 22.82
CA PHE A 161 -10.40 -4.42 22.70
C PHE A 161 -10.84 -3.22 23.55
N GLY A 162 -11.63 -3.45 24.60
CA GLY A 162 -12.11 -2.40 25.49
C GLY A 162 -10.95 -1.66 26.16
N GLY A 163 -10.96 -0.33 26.12
CA GLY A 163 -9.92 0.50 26.74
C GLY A 163 -8.65 0.70 25.91
N LEU A 164 -8.60 0.22 24.67
CA LEU A 164 -7.50 0.47 23.73
C LEU A 164 -7.85 1.58 22.73
N GLU A 165 -6.85 2.31 22.25
CA GLU A 165 -7.01 3.31 21.19
C GLU A 165 -7.49 2.64 19.89
N ILE A 166 -8.53 3.20 19.25
CA ILE A 166 -9.14 2.61 18.04
C ILE A 166 -8.12 2.51 16.90
N ARG A 167 -7.29 3.55 16.69
CA ARG A 167 -6.26 3.55 15.64
C ARG A 167 -5.21 2.45 15.86
N LYS A 168 -4.87 2.14 17.11
CA LYS A 168 -3.94 1.04 17.44
C LYS A 168 -4.52 -0.31 17.06
N VAL A 169 -5.79 -0.55 17.37
CA VAL A 169 -6.50 -1.78 16.98
C VAL A 169 -6.61 -1.86 15.45
N GLY A 170 -6.94 -0.74 14.79
CA GLY A 170 -6.97 -0.64 13.33
C GLY A 170 -5.62 -1.01 12.70
N MET A 171 -4.51 -0.52 13.25
CA MET A 171 -3.17 -0.90 12.81
C MET A 171 -2.88 -2.39 12.99
N TRP A 172 -3.33 -3.02 14.08
CA TRP A 172 -3.17 -4.47 14.25
C TRP A 172 -3.93 -5.26 13.20
N VAL A 173 -5.19 -4.90 12.91
CA VAL A 173 -5.99 -5.56 11.88
C VAL A 173 -5.35 -5.37 10.50
N PHE A 174 -4.91 -4.16 10.18
CA PHE A 174 -4.16 -3.88 8.95
C PHE A 174 -2.92 -4.76 8.83
N LEU A 175 -2.08 -4.84 9.86
CA LEU A 175 -0.88 -5.67 9.84
C LEU A 175 -1.18 -7.17 9.75
N MET A 176 -2.27 -7.64 10.34
CA MET A 176 -2.71 -9.03 10.17
C MET A 176 -3.09 -9.31 8.72
N SER A 177 -3.76 -8.38 8.02
CA SER A 177 -4.02 -8.55 6.57
C SER A 177 -2.73 -8.58 5.75
N GLU A 178 -1.74 -7.77 6.09
CA GLU A 178 -0.43 -7.80 5.42
C GLU A 178 0.30 -9.12 5.66
N ILE A 179 0.27 -9.66 6.89
CA ILE A 179 0.82 -11.00 7.19
C ILE A 179 0.16 -12.08 6.31
N MET A 180 -1.15 -11.99 6.07
CA MET A 180 -1.85 -12.95 5.20
C MET A 180 -1.44 -12.79 3.73
N ILE A 181 -1.26 -11.56 3.24
CA ILE A 181 -0.77 -11.30 1.88
C ILE A 181 0.65 -11.87 1.70
N PHE A 182 1.59 -11.54 2.60
CA PHE A 182 2.94 -12.11 2.55
C PHE A 182 2.92 -13.63 2.73
N GLY A 183 2.07 -14.16 3.61
CA GLY A 183 1.88 -15.59 3.82
C GLY A 183 1.51 -16.34 2.52
N SER A 184 0.72 -15.70 1.64
CA SER A 184 0.43 -16.25 0.31
C SER A 184 1.68 -16.34 -0.58
N PHE A 185 2.55 -15.33 -0.56
CA PHE A 185 3.81 -15.32 -1.31
C PHE A 185 4.79 -16.39 -0.82
N PHE A 186 4.94 -16.52 0.51
CA PHE A 186 5.72 -17.59 1.12
C PHE A 186 5.15 -18.97 0.81
N SER A 187 3.82 -19.13 0.83
CA SER A 187 3.17 -20.39 0.48
C SER A 187 3.47 -20.76 -0.98
N SER A 188 3.37 -19.82 -1.90
CA SER A 188 3.73 -20.03 -3.30
C SER A 188 5.18 -20.46 -3.47
N TYR A 189 6.12 -19.79 -2.79
CA TYR A 189 7.54 -20.17 -2.82
C TYR A 189 7.80 -21.57 -2.26
N LEU A 190 7.22 -21.90 -1.10
CA LEU A 190 7.39 -23.22 -0.48
C LEU A 190 6.80 -24.33 -1.35
N ARG A 191 5.68 -24.10 -2.03
CA ARG A 191 5.11 -25.08 -2.97
C ARG A 191 6.03 -25.33 -4.15
N LEU A 192 6.61 -24.26 -4.73
CA LEU A 192 7.59 -24.37 -5.80
C LEU A 192 8.83 -25.16 -5.35
N ARG A 193 9.32 -24.91 -4.13
CA ARG A 193 10.54 -25.55 -3.64
C ARG A 193 10.34 -26.99 -3.18
N MET A 194 9.21 -27.31 -2.57
CA MET A 194 8.90 -28.66 -2.06
C MET A 194 8.36 -29.62 -3.14
N GLY A 195 8.24 -29.16 -4.39
CA GLY A 195 7.72 -29.98 -5.48
C GLY A 195 6.25 -30.38 -5.29
N TRP A 196 5.45 -29.59 -4.55
CA TRP A 196 4.01 -29.79 -4.42
C TRP A 196 3.31 -29.29 -5.68
N LEU A 197 3.50 -30.02 -6.80
CA LEU A 197 2.75 -29.78 -8.02
C LEU A 197 1.26 -30.11 -7.78
N THR A 198 0.41 -29.17 -8.13
CA THR A 198 -1.05 -29.36 -8.16
C THR A 198 -1.45 -29.53 -9.63
N HIS A 199 -2.49 -30.33 -9.88
CA HIS A 199 -2.95 -30.79 -11.21
C HIS A 199 -3.16 -29.71 -12.31
N TRP A 200 -3.10 -28.41 -12.00
CA TRP A 200 -3.08 -27.35 -13.01
C TRP A 200 -1.71 -27.17 -13.68
N ASP A 201 -0.67 -27.81 -13.15
CA ASP A 201 0.66 -27.99 -13.76
C ASP A 201 0.78 -29.36 -14.48
N ALA A 202 -0.32 -30.11 -14.62
CA ALA A 202 -0.34 -31.44 -15.25
C ALA A 202 -0.16 -31.42 -16.77
N ASN A 203 0.07 -30.25 -17.38
CA ASN A 203 0.31 -30.12 -18.81
C ASN A 203 1.80 -30.06 -19.19
N CYS A 204 2.75 -30.13 -18.25
CA CYS A 204 4.09 -30.60 -18.60
C CYS A 204 4.04 -32.14 -18.66
N ASP A 205 3.41 -32.71 -19.70
CA ASP A 205 3.57 -34.15 -20.03
C ASP A 205 5.04 -34.37 -20.46
N PRO A 206 5.84 -35.15 -19.70
CA PRO A 206 7.25 -35.39 -20.02
C PRO A 206 7.46 -36.16 -21.33
N TYR A 207 6.41 -36.78 -21.87
CA TYR A 207 6.50 -37.69 -23.01
C TYR A 207 5.88 -37.14 -24.30
N ASN A 208 4.93 -36.22 -24.20
CA ASN A 208 4.33 -35.57 -25.37
C ASN A 208 4.31 -34.07 -25.13
N GLY A 209 5.20 -33.35 -25.79
CA GLY A 209 5.20 -31.88 -25.78
C GLY A 209 3.92 -31.33 -26.40
N VAL A 210 2.85 -31.23 -25.62
CA VAL A 210 1.56 -30.71 -26.08
C VAL A 210 1.19 -29.45 -25.29
N ASN A 211 1.29 -28.35 -26.02
CA ASN A 211 0.65 -27.04 -25.86
C ASN A 211 -0.38 -26.94 -24.73
N ALA A 212 -0.08 -26.12 -23.73
CA ALA A 212 -1.08 -25.63 -22.80
C ALA A 212 -2.14 -24.82 -23.58
N HIS A 213 -3.37 -25.35 -23.64
CA HIS A 213 -4.53 -24.59 -24.10
C HIS A 213 -4.82 -23.46 -23.12
N ALA A 214 -4.56 -22.23 -23.56
CA ALA A 214 -4.94 -21.01 -22.86
C ALA A 214 -6.47 -20.91 -22.75
N ALA A 215 -6.98 -20.79 -21.52
CA ALA A 215 -8.30 -20.20 -21.30
C ALA A 215 -8.20 -18.71 -21.64
N GLY A 216 -8.53 -18.36 -22.89
CA GLY A 216 -8.62 -16.99 -23.36
C GLY A 216 -7.43 -16.51 -24.21
N GLY A 217 -7.35 -16.97 -25.46
CA GLY A 217 -6.93 -16.18 -26.63
C GLY A 217 -5.55 -15.50 -26.65
N HIS A 218 -4.67 -15.70 -25.68
CA HIS A 218 -3.28 -15.25 -25.73
C HIS A 218 -2.35 -16.44 -25.50
N GLU A 219 -1.55 -16.75 -26.51
CA GLU A 219 -0.53 -17.81 -26.48
C GLU A 219 0.64 -17.37 -25.58
N THR A 220 0.51 -17.54 -24.27
CA THR A 220 1.67 -17.55 -23.37
C THR A 220 2.30 -18.94 -23.43
N LEU A 221 3.31 -19.08 -24.30
CA LEU A 221 4.24 -20.21 -24.31
C LEU A 221 4.95 -20.31 -22.95
N VAL A 222 4.40 -21.10 -22.03
CA VAL A 222 5.16 -21.60 -20.89
C VAL A 222 6.07 -22.71 -21.43
N HIS A 223 7.29 -22.34 -21.80
CA HIS A 223 8.31 -23.31 -22.19
C HIS A 223 8.75 -24.13 -20.97
N CYS A 224 8.20 -25.33 -20.78
CA CYS A 224 8.81 -26.36 -19.92
C CYS A 224 10.07 -26.91 -20.65
N ASN A 225 11.12 -26.11 -20.87
CA ASN A 225 12.24 -26.48 -21.73
C ASN A 225 13.57 -26.71 -20.97
N SER A 226 13.66 -27.80 -20.21
CA SER A 226 14.81 -28.70 -20.40
C SER A 226 14.42 -30.14 -20.06
N PRO A 227 14.76 -31.13 -20.91
CA PRO A 227 14.50 -32.56 -20.64
C PRO A 227 15.14 -33.07 -19.33
N GLU A 228 16.12 -32.36 -18.80
CA GLU A 228 16.86 -32.70 -17.58
C GLU A 228 16.20 -32.18 -16.29
N MET A 229 15.47 -31.06 -16.33
CA MET A 229 14.70 -30.54 -15.17
C MET A 229 13.43 -31.37 -14.91
N VAL A 230 12.76 -31.82 -15.96
CA VAL A 230 11.55 -32.66 -15.87
C VAL A 230 11.88 -34.06 -15.33
N SER A 231 13.10 -34.57 -15.55
CA SER A 231 13.50 -35.88 -15.02
C SER A 231 13.86 -35.88 -13.53
N GLN A 232 13.94 -34.70 -12.88
CA GLN A 232 14.33 -34.59 -11.46
C GLN A 232 13.34 -33.82 -10.56
N GLY A 233 12.32 -33.17 -11.11
CA GLY A 233 11.32 -32.44 -10.30
C GLY A 233 11.90 -31.27 -9.50
N TYR A 234 13.00 -30.68 -9.99
CA TYR A 234 13.77 -29.65 -9.29
C TYR A 234 13.68 -28.31 -10.05
N MET A 235 13.15 -27.29 -9.38
CA MET A 235 13.11 -25.91 -9.89
C MET A 235 14.30 -25.12 -9.34
N VAL A 236 15.07 -24.48 -10.23
CA VAL A 236 16.19 -23.62 -9.84
C VAL A 236 15.65 -22.33 -9.21
N VAL A 237 16.09 -22.02 -7.99
CA VAL A 237 15.63 -20.84 -7.23
C VAL A 237 16.73 -19.80 -6.98
N ALA A 238 16.33 -18.63 -6.49
CA ALA A 238 17.24 -17.52 -6.22
C ALA A 238 18.37 -17.87 -5.24
N SER A 239 18.11 -18.67 -4.20
CA SER A 239 19.13 -19.02 -3.20
C SER A 239 20.32 -19.79 -3.77
N GLU A 240 20.13 -20.57 -4.82
CA GLU A 240 21.22 -21.27 -5.52
C GLU A 240 22.18 -20.28 -6.18
N PHE A 241 21.65 -19.25 -6.84
CA PHE A 241 22.48 -18.22 -7.47
C PHE A 241 23.12 -17.26 -6.47
N ILE A 242 22.40 -16.94 -5.39
CA ILE A 242 22.88 -15.99 -4.39
C ILE A 242 23.92 -16.62 -3.46
N GLY A 243 23.80 -17.92 -3.17
CA GLY A 243 24.70 -18.68 -2.31
C GLY A 243 26.05 -19.03 -2.92
N GLU A 244 26.18 -18.98 -4.25
CA GLU A 244 27.41 -19.33 -4.99
C GLU A 244 28.61 -18.43 -4.65
N SER A 245 28.36 -17.16 -4.25
CA SER A 245 29.44 -16.23 -3.94
C SER A 245 29.20 -15.45 -2.65
N PHE A 246 30.25 -15.28 -1.85
CA PHE A 246 30.21 -14.43 -0.67
C PHE A 246 29.77 -12.99 -1.01
N TRP A 247 30.17 -12.49 -2.18
CA TRP A 247 29.89 -11.13 -2.63
C TRP A 247 28.43 -10.90 -3.04
N THR A 248 27.69 -11.95 -3.42
CA THR A 248 26.25 -11.90 -3.71
C THR A 248 25.41 -12.03 -2.44
N LEU A 249 25.87 -12.80 -1.45
CA LEU A 249 25.20 -12.92 -0.16
C LEU A 249 25.41 -11.69 0.76
N LEU A 250 26.57 -11.04 0.66
CA LEU A 250 26.99 -9.96 1.55
C LEU A 250 26.00 -8.77 1.60
N PRO A 251 25.47 -8.25 0.48
CA PRO A 251 24.44 -7.21 0.51
C PRO A 251 23.20 -7.63 1.28
N GLY A 252 22.76 -8.89 1.13
CA GLY A 252 21.65 -9.46 1.87
C GLY A 252 21.90 -9.51 3.38
N ALA A 253 23.08 -9.95 3.80
CA ALA A 253 23.45 -9.99 5.21
C ALA A 253 23.55 -8.58 5.83
N ILE A 254 24.19 -7.62 5.13
CA ILE A 254 24.27 -6.22 5.56
C ILE A 254 22.87 -5.62 5.70
N ASN A 255 21.97 -5.92 4.76
CA ASN A 255 20.58 -5.47 4.78
C ASN A 255 19.81 -5.97 6.01
N THR A 256 20.00 -7.22 6.39
CA THR A 256 19.39 -7.78 7.61
C THR A 256 19.87 -7.04 8.86
N PHE A 257 21.18 -6.78 8.99
CA PHE A 257 21.68 -5.97 10.10
C PHE A 257 21.18 -4.52 10.06
N ALA A 258 21.12 -3.91 8.88
CA ALA A 258 20.64 -2.54 8.70
C ALA A 258 19.20 -2.38 9.16
N LEU A 259 18.30 -3.31 8.80
CA LEU A 259 16.89 -3.26 9.20
C LEU A 259 16.71 -3.51 10.70
N ILE A 260 17.39 -4.49 11.29
CA ILE A 260 17.34 -4.73 12.74
C ILE A 260 17.84 -3.52 13.53
N LEU A 261 18.94 -2.90 13.10
CA LEU A 261 19.44 -1.67 13.71
C LEU A 261 18.45 -0.51 13.52
N SER A 262 17.79 -0.42 12.37
CA SER A 262 16.77 0.59 12.11
C SER A 262 15.58 0.44 13.05
N SER A 263 15.09 -0.78 13.28
CA SER A 263 14.06 -1.11 14.27
C SER A 263 14.45 -0.66 15.68
N PHE A 264 15.68 -0.95 16.10
CA PHE A 264 16.18 -0.50 17.39
C PHE A 264 16.18 1.05 17.52
N THR A 265 16.59 1.75 16.46
CA THR A 265 16.58 3.23 16.46
C THR A 265 15.17 3.82 16.57
N VAL A 266 14.15 3.19 15.98
CA VAL A 266 12.74 3.63 16.11
C VAL A 266 12.24 3.46 17.54
N VAL A 267 12.52 2.33 18.19
CA VAL A 267 12.17 2.13 19.61
C VAL A 267 12.84 3.18 20.50
N LEU A 268 14.11 3.51 20.22
CA LEU A 268 14.80 4.55 20.96
C LEU A 268 14.19 5.93 20.71
N ALA A 269 13.70 6.20 19.49
CA ALA A 269 12.96 7.42 19.18
C ALA A 269 11.66 7.51 19.99
N LEU A 270 10.86 6.43 20.03
CA LEU A 270 9.62 6.36 20.81
C LEU A 270 9.90 6.54 22.31
N LYS A 271 10.88 5.81 22.84
CA LYS A 271 11.29 5.90 24.24
C LYS A 271 11.67 7.34 24.61
N ASN A 272 12.48 8.00 23.78
CA ASN A 272 12.93 9.37 24.01
C ASN A 272 11.77 10.38 23.86
N ALA A 273 10.81 10.13 22.97
CA ALA A 273 9.62 10.98 22.82
C ALA A 273 8.68 10.91 24.04
N GLY A 274 8.64 9.77 24.74
CA GLY A 274 7.78 9.57 25.91
C GLY A 274 8.35 10.02 27.26
N MET A 275 9.60 10.50 27.34
CA MET A 275 10.20 10.92 28.62
C MET A 275 9.76 12.34 29.00
N VAL A 276 9.27 12.52 30.23
CA VAL A 276 8.91 13.84 30.79
C VAL A 276 10.15 14.55 31.38
N ASP A 277 11.01 13.82 32.09
CA ASP A 277 12.24 14.34 32.70
C ASP A 277 13.49 13.92 31.92
N TRP A 278 13.72 14.53 30.74
CA TRP A 278 14.88 14.20 29.92
C TRP A 278 16.20 14.65 30.57
N GLN A 279 17.04 13.69 30.96
CA GLN A 279 18.41 13.93 31.37
C GLN A 279 19.39 13.43 30.31
N ALA A 280 20.28 14.31 29.85
CA ALA A 280 21.31 13.95 28.89
C ALA A 280 22.25 12.88 29.48
N SER A 281 22.56 11.85 28.68
CA SER A 281 23.45 10.76 29.11
C SER A 281 24.83 11.27 29.53
N LYS A 282 25.39 10.68 30.60
CA LYS A 282 26.75 10.99 31.09
C LYS A 282 27.85 10.56 30.10
N ASN A 283 27.55 9.66 29.17
CA ASN A 283 28.49 9.19 28.15
C ASN A 283 28.70 10.25 27.05
N LYS A 284 29.95 10.66 26.82
CA LYS A 284 30.30 11.71 25.83
C LYS A 284 29.79 11.41 24.42
N PHE A 285 29.88 10.16 23.98
CA PHE A 285 29.41 9.72 22.65
C PHE A 285 27.89 9.80 22.51
N VAL A 286 27.17 9.32 23.54
CA VAL A 286 25.70 9.35 23.58
C VAL A 286 25.20 10.79 23.65
N ARG A 287 25.87 11.66 24.42
CA ARG A 287 25.56 13.09 24.48
C ARG A 287 25.83 13.84 23.17
N MET A 288 26.85 13.42 22.41
CA MET A 288 27.13 13.99 21.09
C MET A 288 26.02 13.64 20.09
N TRP A 289 25.51 12.41 20.14
CA TRP A 289 24.48 11.93 19.22
C TRP A 289 23.04 12.28 19.67
N MET A 290 22.81 12.44 20.98
CA MET A 290 21.54 12.79 21.61
C MET A 290 21.70 13.96 22.61
N PRO A 291 21.96 15.19 22.12
CA PRO A 291 22.20 16.34 23.00
C PRO A 291 20.93 16.83 23.71
N ASP A 292 19.80 16.88 23.00
CA ASP A 292 18.49 17.36 23.47
C ASP A 292 17.42 16.32 23.10
N GLN A 293 16.33 16.21 23.87
CA GLN A 293 15.25 15.24 23.61
C GLN A 293 14.74 15.30 22.16
N ARG A 294 14.47 16.52 21.66
CA ARG A 294 14.00 16.74 20.28
C ARG A 294 15.01 16.26 19.24
N ARG A 295 16.29 16.57 19.47
CA ARG A 295 17.38 16.18 18.56
C ARG A 295 17.66 14.69 18.66
N ALA A 296 17.47 14.08 19.82
CA ALA A 296 17.59 12.64 20.02
C ALA A 296 16.53 11.89 19.21
N VAL A 297 15.25 12.29 19.32
CA VAL A 297 14.16 11.71 18.51
C VAL A 297 14.44 11.92 17.01
N ARG A 298 14.77 13.14 16.60
CA ARG A 298 15.11 13.44 15.19
C ARG A 298 16.28 12.60 14.67
N ASN A 299 17.38 12.51 15.41
CA ASN A 299 18.58 11.81 14.97
C ASN A 299 18.34 10.30 14.89
N ASN A 300 17.55 9.74 15.80
CA ASN A 300 17.13 8.34 15.75
C ASN A 300 16.28 8.07 14.49
N LEU A 301 15.25 8.88 14.23
CA LEU A 301 14.41 8.75 13.05
C LEU A 301 15.20 8.95 11.74
N ALA A 302 16.13 9.92 11.73
CA ALA A 302 17.01 10.14 10.59
C ALA A 302 18.00 8.98 10.37
N ALA A 303 18.46 8.32 11.44
CA ALA A 303 19.26 7.11 11.33
C ALA A 303 18.45 5.94 10.76
N THR A 304 17.19 5.77 11.17
CA THR A 304 16.27 4.80 10.56
C THR A 304 16.09 5.09 9.07
N LEU A 305 15.84 6.36 8.71
CA LEU A 305 15.68 6.79 7.31
C LEU A 305 16.93 6.45 6.48
N PHE A 306 18.12 6.70 7.01
CA PHE A 306 19.38 6.37 6.34
C PHE A 306 19.55 4.86 6.15
N LEU A 307 19.31 4.06 7.19
CA LEU A 307 19.45 2.60 7.14
C LEU A 307 18.44 1.95 6.20
N GLY A 308 17.18 2.40 6.20
CA GLY A 308 16.18 1.92 5.25
C GLY A 308 16.46 2.38 3.81
N SER A 309 17.03 3.57 3.62
CA SER A 309 17.48 4.02 2.29
C SER A 309 18.66 3.18 1.78
N LEU A 310 19.61 2.85 2.67
CA LEU A 310 20.72 1.94 2.35
C LEU A 310 20.19 0.57 1.92
N PHE A 311 19.17 0.05 2.62
CA PHE A 311 18.51 -1.20 2.25
C PHE A 311 17.98 -1.17 0.81
N LEU A 312 17.23 -0.14 0.43
CA LEU A 312 16.68 -0.01 -0.93
C LEU A 312 17.78 0.11 -2.00
N VAL A 313 18.84 0.88 -1.74
CA VAL A 313 19.96 1.01 -2.68
C VAL A 313 20.64 -0.34 -2.90
N LEU A 314 20.96 -1.05 -1.82
CA LEU A 314 21.56 -2.38 -1.92
C LEU A 314 20.65 -3.37 -2.63
N LYS A 315 19.33 -3.29 -2.43
CA LYS A 315 18.35 -4.12 -3.14
C LYS A 315 18.32 -3.85 -4.64
N ILE A 316 18.33 -2.59 -5.07
CA ILE A 316 18.36 -2.23 -6.49
C ILE A 316 19.65 -2.72 -7.15
N VAL A 317 20.79 -2.57 -6.48
CA VAL A 317 22.09 -3.08 -6.97
C VAL A 317 22.06 -4.59 -7.12
N GLU A 318 21.53 -5.30 -6.12
CA GLU A 318 21.37 -6.76 -6.13
C GLU A 318 20.45 -7.22 -7.26
N TRP A 319 19.28 -6.59 -7.43
CA TRP A 319 18.36 -6.89 -8.54
C TRP A 319 19.02 -6.67 -9.89
N ASN A 320 19.71 -5.55 -10.07
CA ASN A 320 20.44 -5.31 -11.32
C ASN A 320 21.48 -6.41 -11.59
N HIS A 321 22.20 -6.85 -10.56
CA HIS A 321 23.16 -7.94 -10.68
C HIS A 321 22.50 -9.29 -11.01
N LEU A 322 21.36 -9.62 -10.40
CA LEU A 322 20.62 -10.86 -10.68
C LEU A 322 20.02 -10.88 -12.09
N ILE A 323 19.51 -9.73 -12.56
CA ILE A 323 18.87 -9.60 -13.88
C ILE A 323 19.91 -9.60 -15.00
N THR A 324 21.03 -8.88 -14.83
CA THR A 324 22.02 -8.62 -15.89
C THR A 324 23.30 -9.45 -15.79
N GLY A 325 23.59 -10.04 -14.63
CA GLY A 325 24.78 -10.84 -14.38
C GLY A 325 24.64 -12.28 -14.86
N ALA A 326 25.76 -13.04 -14.82
CA ALA A 326 25.81 -14.47 -15.12
C ALA A 326 25.28 -15.26 -13.91
N PRO A 327 23.95 -15.27 -13.73
CA PRO A 327 23.15 -16.41 -14.16
C PRO A 327 21.87 -16.05 -14.96
N ASN A 328 21.66 -14.78 -15.33
CA ASN A 328 20.46 -14.29 -16.02
C ASN A 328 19.16 -14.71 -15.31
N PHE A 329 19.06 -14.43 -14.01
CA PHE A 329 17.87 -14.70 -13.20
C PHE A 329 16.81 -13.64 -13.48
N ASN A 330 16.15 -13.72 -14.63
CA ASN A 330 15.18 -12.75 -15.10
C ASN A 330 13.93 -13.45 -15.67
N LEU A 331 12.84 -12.68 -15.79
CA LEU A 331 11.54 -13.14 -16.30
C LEU A 331 11.58 -13.57 -17.78
N GLY A 332 12.62 -13.22 -18.53
CA GLY A 332 12.81 -13.61 -19.93
C GLY A 332 13.48 -14.97 -20.10
N ASN A 333 14.07 -15.53 -19.05
CA ASN A 333 14.64 -16.87 -19.07
C ASN A 333 13.55 -17.89 -18.69
N PRO A 334 13.07 -18.74 -19.62
CA PRO A 334 11.97 -19.66 -19.37
C PRO A 334 12.27 -20.67 -18.25
N ASP A 335 13.54 -21.03 -18.04
CA ASP A 335 13.95 -22.03 -17.06
C ASP A 335 13.79 -21.56 -15.61
N VAL A 336 13.78 -20.24 -15.39
CA VAL A 336 13.70 -19.62 -14.05
C VAL A 336 12.58 -18.59 -13.94
N ALA A 337 11.78 -18.36 -14.98
CA ALA A 337 10.78 -17.30 -15.02
C ALA A 337 9.77 -17.40 -13.85
N LEU A 338 9.34 -18.62 -13.51
CA LEU A 338 8.39 -18.86 -12.42
C LEU A 338 9.01 -18.56 -11.04
N SER A 339 10.20 -19.09 -10.75
CA SER A 339 10.90 -18.84 -9.47
C SER A 339 11.33 -17.37 -9.35
N ALA A 340 11.76 -16.75 -10.45
CA ALA A 340 12.05 -15.32 -10.54
C ALA A 340 10.83 -14.45 -10.28
N SER A 341 9.66 -14.80 -10.84
CA SER A 341 8.43 -14.04 -10.61
C SER A 341 8.05 -13.99 -9.12
N VAL A 342 8.09 -15.14 -8.43
CA VAL A 342 7.77 -15.20 -7.00
C VAL A 342 8.82 -14.45 -6.18
N PHE A 343 10.10 -14.57 -6.52
CA PHE A 343 11.17 -13.82 -5.87
C PHE A 343 11.00 -12.30 -6.01
N TYR A 344 10.83 -11.79 -7.24
CA TYR A 344 10.71 -10.36 -7.51
C TYR A 344 9.41 -9.75 -7.00
N VAL A 345 8.29 -10.48 -7.06
CA VAL A 345 7.02 -10.02 -6.47
C VAL A 345 7.13 -9.96 -4.95
N THR A 346 7.67 -10.99 -4.30
CA THR A 346 7.78 -11.03 -2.83
C THR A 346 8.73 -9.95 -2.31
N THR A 347 9.95 -9.90 -2.86
CA THR A 347 10.97 -8.92 -2.44
C THR A 347 10.60 -7.51 -2.89
N GLY A 348 9.90 -7.36 -4.02
CA GLY A 348 9.39 -6.08 -4.52
C GLY A 348 8.24 -5.54 -3.68
N ALA A 349 7.28 -6.38 -3.28
CA ALA A 349 6.23 -6.00 -2.34
C ALA A 349 6.82 -5.53 -1.01
N HIS A 350 7.80 -6.24 -0.47
CA HIS A 350 8.53 -5.81 0.73
C HIS A 350 9.28 -4.49 0.49
N GLY A 351 9.99 -4.34 -0.63
CA GLY A 351 10.68 -3.11 -1.00
C GLY A 351 9.72 -1.90 -1.11
N PHE A 352 8.51 -2.11 -1.64
CA PHE A 352 7.46 -1.11 -1.68
C PHE A 352 7.01 -0.69 -0.27
N HIS A 353 6.84 -1.64 0.65
CA HIS A 353 6.55 -1.34 2.05
C HIS A 353 7.67 -0.51 2.72
N VAL A 354 8.93 -0.90 2.53
CA VAL A 354 10.07 -0.11 3.02
C VAL A 354 10.03 1.30 2.43
N PHE A 355 9.77 1.45 1.13
CA PHE A 355 9.66 2.75 0.46
C PHE A 355 8.55 3.63 1.06
N VAL A 356 7.34 3.09 1.23
CA VAL A 356 6.23 3.80 1.87
C VAL A 356 6.59 4.22 3.31
N GLY A 357 7.22 3.32 4.07
CA GLY A 357 7.72 3.63 5.41
C GLY A 357 8.78 4.74 5.42
N LEU A 358 9.66 4.80 4.42
CA LEU A 358 10.64 5.89 4.28
C LEU A 358 9.97 7.25 4.02
N LEU A 359 8.87 7.30 3.27
CA LEU A 359 8.10 8.53 3.07
C LEU A 359 7.53 9.04 4.41
N PHE A 360 6.98 8.14 5.23
CA PHE A 360 6.51 8.49 6.58
C PHE A 360 7.65 8.92 7.51
N LEU A 361 8.79 8.23 7.49
CA LEU A 361 9.99 8.62 8.26
C LEU A 361 10.50 9.99 7.86
N LEU A 362 10.52 10.29 6.56
CA LEU A 362 10.93 11.59 6.05
C LEU A 362 10.01 12.69 6.61
N PHE A 363 8.69 12.48 6.53
CA PHE A 363 7.70 13.38 7.11
C PHE A 363 7.89 13.57 8.62
N PHE A 364 8.04 12.48 9.40
CA PHE A 364 8.26 12.56 10.84
C PHE A 364 9.58 13.21 11.23
N THR A 365 10.63 13.02 10.43
CA THR A 365 11.93 13.67 10.63
C THR A 365 11.80 15.18 10.45
N PHE A 366 11.05 15.66 9.45
CA PHE A 366 10.76 17.08 9.27
C PHE A 366 9.83 17.63 10.36
N LYS A 367 8.81 16.88 10.77
CA LYS A 367 7.91 17.25 11.90
C LYS A 367 8.72 17.44 13.19
N ALA A 368 9.63 16.51 13.48
CA ALA A 368 10.53 16.57 14.65
C ALA A 368 11.41 17.84 14.67
N GLN A 369 11.68 18.46 13.52
CA GLN A 369 12.46 19.71 13.42
C GLN A 369 11.64 20.96 13.77
N LYS A 370 10.33 21.00 13.45
CA LYS A 370 9.49 22.20 13.56
C LYS A 370 8.85 22.40 14.94
N GLY A 371 8.69 21.34 15.72
CA GLY A 371 8.13 21.40 17.07
C GLY A 371 8.16 19.99 17.66
N GLY A 372 8.82 19.83 18.80
CA GLY A 372 9.13 18.51 19.36
C GLY A 372 7.88 17.69 19.68
N TRP A 373 8.01 16.37 19.50
CA TRP A 373 7.04 15.39 19.99
C TRP A 373 6.81 15.59 21.49
N THR A 374 5.56 15.80 21.87
CA THR A 374 5.13 15.82 23.28
C THR A 374 4.65 14.43 23.67
N PRO A 375 4.57 14.10 24.98
CA PRO A 375 4.02 12.82 25.45
C PRO A 375 2.63 12.50 24.91
N GLU A 376 1.86 13.50 24.54
CA GLU A 376 0.51 13.41 23.97
C GLU A 376 0.53 13.08 22.46
N ASN A 377 1.57 13.49 21.71
CA ASN A 377 1.69 13.24 20.26
C ASN A 377 2.56 12.00 19.94
N LYS A 378 3.05 11.27 20.96
CA LYS A 378 3.94 10.11 20.74
C LYS A 378 3.25 8.93 20.04
N GLN A 379 1.92 8.87 20.08
CA GLN A 379 1.12 7.78 19.51
C GLN A 379 1.39 7.58 18.02
N SER A 380 1.60 8.64 17.23
CA SER A 380 1.93 8.48 15.80
C SER A 380 3.28 7.78 15.58
N ILE A 381 4.27 8.01 16.47
CA ILE A 381 5.55 7.27 16.43
C ILE A 381 5.33 5.81 16.85
N GLU A 382 4.44 5.55 17.81
CA GLU A 382 4.11 4.20 18.22
C GLU A 382 3.48 3.40 17.07
N TYR A 383 2.44 3.93 16.42
CA TYR A 383 1.76 3.27 15.29
C TYR A 383 2.74 3.00 14.14
N PHE A 384 3.56 4.00 13.82
CA PHE A 384 4.62 3.83 12.83
C PHE A 384 5.67 2.80 13.26
N GLY A 385 6.03 2.77 14.54
CA GLY A 385 6.98 1.80 15.08
C GLY A 385 6.49 0.36 14.93
N ILE A 386 5.20 0.11 15.18
CA ILE A 386 4.59 -1.22 14.97
C ILE A 386 4.65 -1.59 13.48
N TYR A 387 4.34 -0.66 12.57
CA TYR A 387 4.48 -0.88 11.12
C TYR A 387 5.93 -1.17 10.71
N TRP A 388 6.89 -0.38 11.18
CA TRP A 388 8.31 -0.55 10.82
C TRP A 388 8.88 -1.87 11.33
N HIS A 389 8.46 -2.30 12.54
CA HIS A 389 8.80 -3.61 13.06
C HIS A 389 8.21 -4.76 12.26
N PHE A 390 6.97 -4.61 11.75
CA PHE A 390 6.41 -5.58 10.82
C PHE A 390 7.24 -5.70 9.54
N VAL A 391 7.64 -4.57 8.95
CA VAL A 391 8.49 -4.56 7.76
C VAL A 391 9.81 -5.29 8.02
N ASP A 392 10.46 -5.03 9.16
CA ASP A 392 11.68 -5.73 9.58
C ASP A 392 11.44 -7.25 9.77
N LEU A 393 10.37 -7.63 10.49
CA LEU A 393 10.01 -9.04 10.69
C LEU A 393 9.75 -9.77 9.36
N ALA A 394 9.08 -9.12 8.42
CA ALA A 394 8.87 -9.67 7.08
C ALA A 394 10.21 -9.94 6.39
N TRP A 395 11.19 -9.04 6.49
CA TRP A 395 12.53 -9.26 5.94
C TRP A 395 13.26 -10.42 6.62
N VAL A 396 13.19 -10.51 7.96
CA VAL A 396 13.78 -11.61 8.73
C VAL A 396 13.18 -12.96 8.35
N ALA A 397 11.95 -13.01 7.83
CA ALA A 397 11.38 -14.21 7.23
C ALA A 397 11.81 -14.42 5.76
N ILE A 398 11.84 -13.35 4.95
CA ILE A 398 12.21 -13.42 3.52
C ILE A 398 13.65 -13.87 3.35
N PHE A 399 14.57 -13.33 4.15
CA PHE A 399 16.00 -13.59 4.01
C PHE A 399 16.33 -15.09 4.18
N PRO A 400 15.98 -15.79 5.27
CA PRO A 400 16.20 -17.23 5.36
C PRO A 400 15.48 -18.02 4.26
N ALA A 401 14.23 -17.68 3.93
CA ALA A 401 13.45 -18.46 2.97
C ALA A 401 13.98 -18.36 1.54
N PHE A 402 14.34 -17.17 1.07
CA PHE A 402 14.71 -16.94 -0.34
C PHE A 402 16.23 -16.82 -0.56
N TYR A 403 17.03 -16.58 0.48
CA TYR A 403 18.49 -16.41 0.35
C TYR A 403 19.30 -17.56 0.92
N LEU A 404 18.80 -18.27 1.94
CA LEU A 404 19.56 -19.34 2.61
C LEU A 404 18.98 -20.74 2.34
N TYR A 405 17.65 -20.85 2.30
CA TYR A 405 16.92 -22.09 2.04
C TYR A 405 16.72 -22.26 0.54
#